data_AF-A0A3M8H166-F1
#
_entry.id   AF-A0A3M8H166-F1
#
_cell.length_a   1.000
_cell.length_b   1.000
_cell.length_c   1.000
_cell.angle_alpha   90.00
_cell.angle_beta   90.00
_cell.angle_gamma   90.00
#
_symmetry.space_group_name_H-M   'P 1'
#
loop_
_entity.id
_entity.type
_entity.pdbx_description
1 polymer ?
#
loop_
_entity_poly.entity_id
_entity_poly.type
_entity_poly.pdbx_seq_one_letter_code
_entity_poly.pdbx_strand_id
1 'polypeptide(L)'
;TEQKNGKTKRFMLPKATREMIEDYIRGMQEEDYLFSSRKGNGPISTTQAYRSLQKAADVLGRDDIGTHTMRKTFGYHHYKRNKDVATLQHIFNHSAPSITLKYIGITDDEIDATMEDFSI
;
A
#
# COMPACT_ATOMS: atom_id res chain seq x y z
N THR A 1 2.60 17.41 -2.86
CA THR A 1 2.27 17.26 -4.30
C THR A 1 2.91 15.99 -4.84
N GLU A 2 2.20 15.19 -5.65
CA GLU A 2 2.87 14.19 -6.50
C GLU A 2 3.82 14.98 -7.41
N GLN A 3 5.14 14.88 -7.15
CA GLN A 3 6.17 15.69 -7.83
C GLN A 3 6.17 15.52 -9.36
N LYS A 4 5.53 14.45 -9.88
CA LYS A 4 5.51 14.17 -11.31
C LYS A 4 4.39 14.88 -12.08
N ASN A 5 3.27 15.22 -11.42
CA ASN A 5 2.05 15.63 -12.14
C ASN A 5 1.35 16.89 -11.57
N GLY A 6 1.76 17.40 -10.41
CA GLY A 6 1.13 18.58 -9.78
C GLY A 6 -0.33 18.38 -9.33
N LYS A 7 -0.91 17.20 -9.51
CA LYS A 7 -2.28 16.88 -9.15
C LYS A 7 -2.36 16.46 -7.68
N THR A 8 -3.23 17.12 -6.92
CA THR A 8 -3.59 16.71 -5.56
C THR A 8 -4.55 15.54 -5.63
N LYS A 9 -4.15 14.38 -5.09
CA LYS A 9 -5.05 13.24 -4.88
C LYS A 9 -5.55 13.25 -3.46
N ARG A 10 -6.86 13.07 -3.29
CA ARG A 10 -7.50 12.87 -1.99
C ARG A 10 -7.76 11.39 -1.80
N PHE A 11 -7.36 10.86 -0.66
CA PHE A 11 -7.65 9.48 -0.28
C PHE A 11 -8.57 9.51 0.93
N MET A 12 -9.63 8.71 0.88
CA MET A 12 -10.45 8.46 2.06
C MET A 12 -9.75 7.41 2.92
N LEU A 13 -9.43 7.78 4.15
CA LEU A 13 -8.86 6.87 5.13
C LEU A 13 -9.99 6.13 5.86
N PRO A 14 -9.86 4.81 6.09
CA PRO A 14 -10.75 4.08 6.99
C PRO A 14 -10.81 4.75 8.36
N LYS A 15 -11.98 4.70 9.02
CA LYS A 15 -12.21 5.35 10.32
C LYS A 15 -11.11 5.00 11.34
N ALA A 16 -10.80 3.72 11.51
CA ALA A 16 -9.77 3.27 12.44
C ALA A 16 -8.38 3.84 12.10
N THR A 17 -8.00 3.92 10.82
CA THR A 17 -6.73 4.53 10.40
C THR A 17 -6.71 6.03 10.69
N ARG A 18 -7.83 6.72 10.49
CA ARG A 18 -7.96 8.14 10.79
C ARG A 18 -7.79 8.40 12.29
N GLU A 19 -8.47 7.64 13.14
CA GLU A 19 -8.37 7.78 14.60
C GLU A 19 -6.94 7.55 15.09
N MET A 20 -6.23 6.55 14.56
CA MET A 20 -4.81 6.34 14.89
C MET A 20 -3.91 7.50 14.45
N ILE A 21 -4.17 8.08 13.27
CA ILE A 21 -3.40 9.23 12.79
C ILE A 21 -3.70 10.46 13.63
N GLU A 22 -4.96 10.72 13.98
CA GLU A 22 -5.37 11.84 14.84
C GLU A 22 -4.71 11.78 16.22
N ASP A 23 -4.58 10.59 16.80
CA ASP A 23 -3.82 10.40 18.04
C ASP A 23 -2.32 10.62 17.83
N TYR A 24 -1.75 10.07 16.76
CA TYR A 24 -0.33 10.20 16.43
C TYR A 24 0.11 11.65 16.20
N ILE A 25 -0.71 12.46 15.53
CA ILE A 25 -0.37 13.85 15.22
C ILE A 25 -0.67 14.83 16.37
N ARG A 26 -1.12 14.34 17.53
CA ARG A 26 -1.44 15.21 18.67
C ARG A 26 -0.18 15.97 19.11
N GLY A 27 -0.24 17.29 18.99
CA GLY A 27 0.87 18.19 19.35
C GLY A 27 1.85 18.49 18.21
N MET A 28 1.66 17.92 17.02
CA MET A 28 2.39 18.30 15.81
C MET A 28 1.87 19.63 15.25
N GLN A 29 2.77 20.41 14.64
CA GLN A 29 2.43 21.60 13.86
C GLN A 29 2.10 21.22 12.41
N GLU A 30 1.45 22.12 11.66
CA GLU A 30 1.01 21.85 10.29
C GLU A 30 2.18 21.62 9.33
N GLU A 31 3.33 22.23 9.63
CA GLU A 31 4.56 22.16 8.84
C GLU A 31 5.44 20.96 9.19
N ASP A 32 5.10 20.23 10.26
CA ASP A 32 5.88 19.08 10.70
C ASP A 32 5.77 17.92 9.71
N TYR A 33 6.90 17.26 9.45
CA TYR A 33 6.89 16.01 8.72
C TYR A 33 6.19 14.92 9.57
N LEU A 34 5.19 14.25 9.00
CA LEU A 34 4.53 13.09 9.64
C LEU A 34 5.55 12.06 10.14
N PHE A 35 6.63 11.85 9.38
CA PHE A 35 7.72 10.97 9.79
C PHE A 35 9.05 11.71 9.67
N SER A 36 9.41 12.41 10.74
CA SER A 36 10.69 13.13 10.85
C SER A 36 11.88 12.18 10.99
N SER A 37 12.97 12.52 10.32
CA SER A 37 14.26 11.85 10.48
C SER A 37 14.85 12.14 11.85
N ARG A 38 15.53 11.15 12.44
CA ARG A 38 16.36 11.37 13.65
C ARG A 38 17.67 12.11 13.33
N LYS A 39 18.02 12.21 12.05
CA LYS A 39 19.20 12.93 11.56
C LYS A 39 18.74 14.18 10.82
N GLY A 40 19.10 15.34 11.35
CA GLY A 40 18.71 16.65 10.78
C GLY A 40 17.22 16.94 10.92
N ASN A 41 16.74 17.96 10.19
CA ASN A 41 15.37 18.48 10.27
C ASN A 41 14.50 18.07 9.07
N GLY A 42 14.81 16.95 8.41
CA GLY A 42 14.12 16.47 7.21
C GLY A 42 13.21 15.26 7.46
N PRO A 43 12.46 14.79 6.44
CA PRO A 43 11.67 13.57 6.55
C PRO A 43 12.57 12.33 6.52
N ILE A 44 12.03 11.18 6.92
CA ILE A 44 12.72 9.90 6.70
C ILE A 44 12.99 9.65 5.20
N SER A 45 14.12 9.03 4.89
CA SER A 45 14.40 8.58 3.53
C SER A 45 13.60 7.32 3.18
N THR A 46 13.46 7.03 1.89
CA THR A 46 12.87 5.77 1.41
C THR A 46 13.60 4.54 1.94
N THR A 47 14.93 4.61 2.05
CA THR A 47 15.75 3.56 2.68
C THR A 47 15.39 3.36 4.15
N GLN A 48 15.12 4.43 4.90
CA GLN A 48 14.71 4.32 6.29
C GLN A 48 13.31 3.74 6.43
N ALA A 49 12.37 4.13 5.56
CA ALA A 49 11.05 3.50 5.50
C ALA A 49 11.16 1.99 5.22
N TYR A 50 11.99 1.59 4.26
CA TYR A 50 12.27 0.17 3.99
C TYR A 50 12.84 -0.56 5.20
N ARG A 51 13.84 0.02 5.88
CA ARG A 51 14.44 -0.58 7.09
C ARG A 51 13.44 -0.75 8.22
N SER A 52 12.52 0.20 8.41
CA SER A 52 11.44 0.05 9.38
C SER A 52 10.52 -1.12 9.05
N LEU A 53 10.20 -1.32 7.76
CA LEU A 53 9.43 -2.48 7.31
C LEU A 53 10.18 -3.80 7.51
N GLN A 54 11.48 -3.86 7.17
CA GLN A 54 12.30 -5.05 7.40
C GLN A 54 12.37 -5.40 8.88
N LYS A 55 12.57 -4.42 9.76
CA LYS A 55 12.57 -4.67 11.20
C LYS A 55 11.24 -5.27 11.69
N ALA A 56 10.11 -4.80 11.16
CA ALA A 56 8.82 -5.39 11.48
C ALA A 56 8.69 -6.82 10.92
N ALA A 57 9.22 -7.07 9.72
CA ALA A 57 9.26 -8.39 9.11
C ALA A 57 10.11 -9.39 9.92
N ASP A 58 11.29 -8.98 10.38
CA ASP A 58 12.18 -9.77 11.23
C ASP A 58 11.50 -10.18 12.54
N VAL A 59 10.79 -9.25 13.19
CA VAL A 59 10.01 -9.52 14.42
C VAL A 59 8.89 -10.53 14.16
N LEU A 60 8.32 -10.53 12.96
CA LEU A 60 7.30 -11.48 12.54
C LEU A 60 7.88 -12.79 11.99
N GLY A 61 9.21 -12.92 11.89
CA GLY A 61 9.87 -14.07 11.28
C GLY A 61 9.59 -14.23 9.79
N ARG A 62 9.42 -13.12 9.05
CA ARG A 62 9.09 -13.10 7.62
C ARG A 62 10.19 -12.45 6.80
N ASP A 63 10.47 -13.02 5.63
CA ASP A 63 11.45 -12.55 4.65
C ASP A 63 10.82 -12.05 3.34
N ASP A 64 9.49 -12.11 3.22
CA ASP A 64 8.72 -11.79 2.01
C ASP A 64 8.06 -10.38 2.04
N ILE A 65 8.31 -9.61 3.09
CA ILE A 65 7.77 -8.26 3.25
C ILE A 65 8.72 -7.25 2.61
N GLY A 66 8.32 -6.63 1.51
CA GLY A 66 9.01 -5.52 0.86
C GLY A 66 8.19 -4.23 0.86
N THR A 67 8.73 -3.18 0.24
CA THR A 67 8.07 -1.85 0.15
C THR A 67 6.72 -1.87 -0.56
N HIS A 68 6.50 -2.83 -1.45
CA HIS A 68 5.25 -2.99 -2.19
C HIS A 68 4.28 -3.99 -1.55
N THR A 69 4.72 -4.82 -0.60
CA THR A 69 3.90 -5.93 -0.07
C THR A 69 2.59 -5.42 0.51
N MET A 70 2.62 -4.43 1.42
CA MET A 70 1.39 -3.87 2.00
C MET A 70 0.43 -3.30 0.96
N ARG A 71 0.95 -2.67 -0.11
CA ARG A 71 0.12 -2.10 -1.18
C ARG A 71 -0.56 -3.19 -2.00
N LYS A 72 0.18 -4.26 -2.34
CA LYS A 72 -0.37 -5.45 -3.02
C LYS A 72 -1.42 -6.14 -2.16
N THR A 73 -1.11 -6.39 -0.89
CA THR A 73 -2.02 -7.03 0.08
C THR A 73 -3.31 -6.23 0.25
N PHE A 74 -3.24 -4.90 0.38
CA PHE A 74 -4.43 -4.05 0.38
C PHE A 74 -5.28 -4.24 -0.88
N GLY A 75 -4.65 -4.16 -2.06
CA GLY A 75 -5.34 -4.31 -3.34
C GLY A 75 -5.98 -5.68 -3.52
N TYR A 76 -5.28 -6.74 -3.12
CA TYR A 76 -5.77 -8.12 -3.15
C TYR A 76 -7.04 -8.28 -2.31
N HIS A 77 -7.01 -7.90 -1.04
CA HIS A 77 -8.18 -8.06 -0.16
C HIS A 77 -9.34 -7.13 -0.56
N HIS A 78 -9.04 -5.90 -0.99
CA HIS A 78 -10.05 -5.00 -1.51
C HIS A 78 -10.74 -5.59 -2.74
N TYR A 79 -9.97 -6.18 -3.68
CA TYR A 79 -10.53 -6.83 -4.85
C TYR A 79 -11.35 -8.08 -4.49
N LYS A 80 -10.83 -8.97 -3.63
CA LYS A 80 -11.58 -10.18 -3.23
C LYS A 80 -12.94 -9.83 -2.59
N ARG A 81 -13.03 -8.73 -1.85
CA ARG A 81 -14.28 -8.27 -1.22
C ARG A 81 -15.24 -7.55 -2.17
N ASN A 82 -14.73 -6.63 -3.00
CA ASN A 82 -15.58 -5.71 -3.76
C ASN A 82 -15.67 -6.05 -5.25
N LYS A 83 -14.74 -6.87 -5.77
CA LYS A 83 -14.58 -7.22 -7.18
C LYS A 83 -14.48 -6.02 -8.13
N ASP A 84 -14.11 -4.85 -7.60
CA ASP A 84 -13.96 -3.60 -8.34
C ASP A 84 -12.47 -3.29 -8.61
N VAL A 85 -12.02 -3.66 -9.80
CA VAL A 85 -10.66 -3.35 -10.28
C VAL A 85 -10.52 -1.91 -10.76
N ALA A 86 -11.59 -1.25 -11.20
CA ALA A 86 -11.53 0.10 -11.76
C ALA A 86 -11.19 1.11 -10.65
N THR A 87 -11.80 0.96 -9.48
CA THR A 87 -11.45 1.75 -8.28
C THR A 87 -9.99 1.51 -7.88
N LEU A 88 -9.53 0.26 -7.87
CA LEU A 88 -8.13 -0.05 -7.54
C LEU A 88 -7.15 0.49 -8.57
N GLN A 89 -7.49 0.46 -9.86
CA GLN A 89 -6.69 1.07 -10.92
C GLN A 89 -6.52 2.57 -10.65
N HIS A 90 -7.59 3.27 -10.28
CA HIS A 90 -7.54 4.69 -9.96
C HIS A 90 -6.68 4.97 -8.72
N ILE A 91 -6.90 4.21 -7.63
CA ILE A 91 -6.10 4.30 -6.40
C ILE A 91 -4.62 4.05 -6.68
N PHE A 92 -4.32 3.05 -7.49
CA PHE A 92 -2.94 2.67 -7.80
C PHE A 92 -2.29 3.49 -8.90
N ASN A 93 -3.06 4.28 -9.63
CA ASN A 93 -2.62 5.05 -10.79
C ASN A 93 -2.04 4.16 -11.91
N HIS A 94 -2.63 2.99 -12.13
CA HIS A 94 -2.24 2.10 -13.22
C HIS A 94 -2.96 2.48 -14.51
N SER A 95 -2.30 2.31 -15.65
CA SER A 95 -2.86 2.68 -16.96
C SER A 95 -3.97 1.74 -17.44
N ALA A 96 -4.07 0.52 -16.90
CA ALA A 96 -5.10 -0.45 -17.26
C ALA A 96 -5.52 -1.32 -16.06
N PRO A 97 -6.75 -1.85 -16.02
CA PRO A 97 -7.21 -2.81 -15.01
C PRO A 97 -6.35 -4.07 -14.95
N SER A 98 -5.91 -4.60 -16.09
CA SER A 98 -5.08 -5.81 -16.16
C SER A 98 -3.75 -5.67 -15.42
N ILE A 99 -3.12 -4.49 -15.47
CA ILE A 99 -1.91 -4.18 -14.70
C ILE A 99 -2.22 -4.27 -13.20
N THR A 100 -3.40 -3.83 -12.77
CA THR A 100 -3.82 -3.90 -11.38
C THR A 100 -4.04 -5.35 -10.93
N LEU A 101 -4.77 -6.17 -11.70
CA LEU A 101 -5.01 -7.58 -11.37
C LEU A 101 -3.71 -8.36 -11.24
N LYS A 102 -2.79 -8.16 -12.20
CA LYS A 102 -1.45 -8.76 -12.14
C LYS A 102 -0.65 -8.25 -10.95
N TYR A 103 -0.68 -6.95 -10.68
CA TYR A 103 0.07 -6.36 -9.56
C TYR A 103 -0.34 -6.95 -8.21
N ILE A 104 -1.64 -7.23 -8.02
CA ILE A 104 -2.19 -7.78 -6.78
C ILE A 104 -2.24 -9.31 -6.75
N GLY A 105 -1.80 -10.01 -7.80
CA GLY A 105 -1.73 -11.47 -7.86
C GLY A 105 -3.07 -12.19 -8.14
N ILE A 106 -4.13 -11.46 -8.53
CA ILE A 106 -5.44 -12.09 -8.78
C ILE A 106 -5.43 -12.93 -10.06
N THR A 107 -4.68 -12.52 -11.08
CA THR A 107 -4.59 -13.27 -12.33
C THR A 107 -4.03 -14.67 -12.11
N ASP A 108 -3.01 -14.81 -11.26
CA ASP A 108 -2.40 -16.10 -10.96
C ASP A 108 -3.38 -16.97 -10.14
N ASP A 109 -3.98 -16.42 -9.08
CA ASP A 109 -5.04 -17.07 -8.27
C ASP A 109 -6.21 -17.61 -9.12
N GLU A 110 -6.71 -16.82 -10.07
CA GLU A 110 -7.86 -17.21 -10.90
C GLU A 110 -7.49 -18.29 -11.92
N ILE A 111 -6.27 -18.26 -12.46
CA ILE A 111 -5.75 -19.32 -13.34
C ILE A 111 -5.61 -20.62 -12.54
N ASP A 112 -5.00 -20.57 -11.36
CA ASP A 112 -4.80 -21.74 -10.51
C ASP A 112 -6.14 -22.40 -10.14
N ALA A 113 -7.14 -21.59 -9.78
CA ALA A 113 -8.50 -22.07 -9.51
C ALA A 113 -9.15 -22.77 -10.71
N THR A 114 -8.91 -22.29 -11.94
CA THR A 114 -9.46 -22.96 -13.15
C THR A 114 -8.80 -24.29 -13.46
N MET A 115 -7.56 -24.51 -13.00
CA MET A 115 -6.81 -25.75 -13.20
C MET A 115 -7.14 -26.81 -12.15
N GLU A 116 -7.54 -26.41 -10.95
CA GLU A 116 -7.92 -27.34 -9.87
C GLU A 116 -9.11 -28.24 -10.28
N ASP A 117 -10.07 -27.69 -11.02
CA ASP A 117 -11.27 -28.41 -11.48
C ASP A 117 -11.11 -29.04 -12.89
N PHE A 118 -9.94 -28.93 -13.52
CA PHE A 118 -9.73 -29.37 -14.90
C PHE A 118 -9.30 -30.84 -14.98
N SER A 119 -10.17 -31.71 -15.50
CA SER A 119 -9.88 -33.10 -15.85
C SER A 119 -10.34 -33.41 -17.28
N ILE A 120 -9.54 -34.19 -18.03
CA ILE A 120 -9.86 -34.73 -19.37
C ILE A 120 -10.31 -36.19 -19.25
#